data_AF-A0A6M7VCD7-F1
#
_entry.id   AF-A0A6M7VCD7-F1
#
_cell.length_a   1.000
_cell.length_b   1.000
_cell.length_c   1.000
_cell.angle_alpha   90.00
_cell.angle_beta   90.00
_cell.angle_gamma   90.00
#
_symmetry.space_group_name_H-M   'P 1'
#
loop_
_entity.id
_entity.type
_entity.pdbx_description
1 polymer ?
#
loop_
_entity_poly.entity_id
_entity_poly.type
_entity_poly.pdbx_seq_one_letter_code
_entity_poly.pdbx_strand_id
1 'polypeptide(L)'
;MAELAKHVNHQTGLAVGIDENPEGLAAAATRLSIEAPQQRLFHSPGPTRNYDVQIVAGRTPKAGSIVLMQADVLRPDDEFEAWIVKQRPFDAVTFWFTGIHPGRQYDNIISELAITSDMHHRMANDLAVLDLAGAIFSPGGILHIAQRAIASREIRVRTSTVDELKALLEHGPFRIAEIADMSLFEYSEPTLGPRIGVPSEGNSSYVISTILRLEG
;
A
#
# COMPACT_ATOMS: atom_id res chain seq x y z
N MET A 1 -8.86 4.75 -8.65
CA MET A 1 -8.55 4.28 -10.03
C MET A 1 -9.06 5.23 -11.11
N ALA A 2 -10.31 5.68 -11.08
CA ALA A 2 -10.81 6.64 -12.08
C ALA A 2 -10.03 7.96 -12.13
N GLU A 3 -9.56 8.47 -10.99
CA GLU A 3 -8.70 9.67 -10.94
C GLU A 3 -7.32 9.41 -11.55
N LEU A 4 -6.61 8.36 -11.12
CA LEU A 4 -5.32 7.98 -11.69
C LEU A 4 -5.37 7.77 -13.22
N ALA A 5 -6.45 7.17 -13.73
CA ALA A 5 -6.64 6.95 -15.16
C ALA A 5 -6.59 8.24 -16.00
N LYS A 6 -6.91 9.40 -15.43
CA LYS A 6 -6.80 10.70 -16.13
C LYS A 6 -5.34 11.13 -16.36
N HIS A 7 -4.40 10.55 -15.61
CA HIS A 7 -3.00 10.97 -15.61
C HIS A 7 -2.05 9.95 -16.23
N VAL A 8 -2.47 8.69 -16.42
CA VAL A 8 -1.65 7.62 -17.00
C VAL A 8 -2.02 7.39 -18.46
N ASN A 9 -1.02 7.24 -19.33
CA ASN A 9 -1.24 6.99 -20.76
C ASN A 9 -1.66 5.53 -20.98
N HIS A 10 -2.87 5.30 -21.52
CA HIS A 10 -3.53 3.99 -21.60
C HIS A 10 -3.03 3.04 -22.70
N GLN A 11 -1.73 3.01 -23.01
CA GLN A 11 -1.23 1.93 -23.87
C GLN A 11 -1.22 0.61 -23.09
N THR A 12 -1.50 -0.50 -23.76
CA THR A 12 -1.51 -1.86 -23.21
C THR A 12 -0.31 -2.06 -22.28
N GLY A 13 -0.58 -2.24 -20.99
CA GLY A 13 0.46 -2.20 -19.95
C GLY A 13 0.28 -3.32 -18.92
N LEU A 14 1.33 -3.53 -18.15
CA LEU A 14 1.35 -4.42 -17.00
C LEU A 14 0.71 -3.71 -15.79
N ALA A 15 -0.22 -4.38 -15.12
CA ALA A 15 -0.72 -4.01 -13.81
C ALA A 15 -0.29 -5.04 -12.76
N VAL A 16 0.32 -4.59 -11.68
CA VAL A 16 0.74 -5.43 -10.56
C VAL A 16 -0.05 -5.04 -9.31
N GLY A 17 -0.76 -6.01 -8.72
CA GLY A 17 -1.38 -5.87 -7.41
C GLY A 17 -0.57 -6.61 -6.36
N ILE A 18 -0.23 -5.91 -5.27
CA ILE A 18 0.54 -6.46 -4.15
C ILE A 18 -0.28 -6.27 -2.88
N ASP A 19 -0.43 -7.33 -2.11
CA ASP A 19 -1.06 -7.30 -0.80
C ASP A 19 -0.44 -8.41 0.05
N GLU A 20 -0.48 -8.26 1.37
CA GLU A 20 -0.07 -9.33 2.26
C GLU A 20 -1.21 -10.32 2.51
N ASN A 21 -2.45 -9.84 2.53
CA ASN A 21 -3.61 -10.64 2.89
C ASN A 21 -4.03 -11.55 1.72
N PRO A 22 -3.90 -12.88 1.86
CA PRO A 22 -4.27 -13.81 0.81
C PRO A 22 -5.76 -13.77 0.47
N GLU A 23 -6.64 -13.41 1.41
CA GLU A 23 -8.08 -13.28 1.18
C GLU A 23 -8.39 -12.06 0.28
N GLY A 24 -7.68 -10.95 0.50
CA GLY A 24 -7.77 -9.76 -0.35
C GLY A 24 -7.36 -10.06 -1.79
N LEU A 25 -6.24 -10.76 -1.96
CA LEU A 25 -5.75 -11.20 -3.27
C LEU A 25 -6.71 -12.17 -3.96
N ALA A 26 -7.26 -13.15 -3.24
CA ALA A 26 -8.24 -14.09 -3.80
C ALA A 26 -9.53 -13.37 -4.26
N ALA A 27 -9.99 -12.41 -3.46
CA ALA A 27 -11.16 -11.61 -3.81
C ALA A 27 -10.88 -10.65 -4.99
N ALA A 28 -9.66 -10.13 -5.11
CA ALA A 28 -9.23 -9.34 -6.28
C ALA A 28 -9.15 -10.21 -7.54
N ALA A 29 -8.53 -11.39 -7.46
CA ALA A 29 -8.41 -12.35 -8.55
C ALA A 29 -9.80 -12.74 -9.10
N THR A 30 -10.75 -13.01 -8.20
CA THR A 30 -12.14 -13.32 -8.56
C THR A 30 -12.79 -12.17 -9.35
N ARG A 31 -12.64 -10.92 -8.89
CA ARG A 31 -13.22 -9.75 -9.58
C ARG A 31 -12.57 -9.49 -10.95
N LEU A 32 -11.27 -9.76 -11.05
CA LEU A 32 -10.49 -9.58 -12.27
C LEU A 32 -10.59 -10.77 -13.24
N SER A 33 -11.25 -11.87 -12.83
CA SER A 33 -11.33 -13.12 -13.60
C SER A 33 -9.95 -13.68 -13.98
N ILE A 34 -9.00 -13.63 -13.05
CA ILE A 34 -7.65 -14.20 -13.18
C ILE A 34 -7.41 -15.25 -12.10
N GLU A 35 -6.35 -16.03 -12.25
CA GLU A 35 -5.93 -17.00 -11.22
C GLU A 35 -5.48 -16.28 -9.95
N ALA A 36 -5.87 -16.80 -8.79
CA ALA A 36 -5.37 -16.30 -7.51
C ALA A 36 -3.86 -16.57 -7.38
N PRO A 37 -3.09 -15.64 -6.79
CA PRO A 37 -1.66 -15.86 -6.62
C PRO A 37 -1.40 -17.03 -5.68
N GLN A 38 -0.27 -17.70 -5.87
CA GLN A 38 0.18 -18.70 -4.92
C GLN A 38 0.50 -18.03 -3.57
N GLN A 39 0.06 -18.67 -2.48
CA GLN A 39 0.37 -18.19 -1.15
C GLN A 39 1.88 -18.27 -0.90
N ARG A 40 2.50 -17.16 -0.52
CA ARG A 40 3.93 -17.02 -0.20
C ARG A 40 4.20 -16.86 1.28
N LEU A 41 3.25 -16.33 2.02
CA LEU A 41 3.42 -15.99 3.44
C LEU A 41 2.68 -16.99 4.32
N PHE A 42 3.42 -17.61 5.24
CA PHE A 42 2.88 -18.58 6.19
C PHE A 42 3.22 -18.17 7.62
N HIS A 43 2.21 -18.13 8.48
CA HIS A 43 2.41 -17.81 9.89
C HIS A 43 2.96 -19.05 10.61
N SER A 44 4.18 -18.92 11.14
CA SER A 44 4.79 -19.89 12.03
C SER A 44 4.51 -19.47 13.48
N PRO A 45 3.77 -20.26 14.26
CA PRO A 45 3.52 -19.93 15.67
C PRO A 45 4.81 -19.93 16.48
N GLY A 46 4.97 -18.94 17.35
CA GLY A 46 6.05 -18.85 18.32
C GLY A 46 5.69 -19.51 19.67
N PRO A 47 6.62 -19.52 20.65
CA PRO A 47 6.42 -20.15 21.95
C PRO A 47 5.36 -19.48 22.85
N THR A 48 4.90 -18.27 22.50
CA THR A 48 3.87 -17.52 23.25
C THR A 48 2.71 -17.13 22.32
N ARG A 49 2.16 -15.91 22.44
CA ARG A 49 1.21 -15.36 21.47
C ARG A 49 1.88 -14.86 20.19
N ASN A 50 3.21 -14.80 20.18
CA ASN A 50 3.96 -14.29 19.06
C ASN A 50 3.92 -15.25 17.88
N TYR A 51 4.08 -14.72 16.67
CA TYR A 51 4.27 -15.51 15.46
C TYR A 51 5.35 -14.88 14.59
N ASP A 52 5.86 -15.67 13.66
CA ASP A 52 6.73 -15.21 12.59
C ASP A 52 6.08 -15.51 11.24
N VAL A 53 6.50 -14.81 10.19
CA VAL A 53 6.04 -15.06 8.82
C VAL A 53 7.19 -15.65 8.03
N GLN A 54 6.98 -16.86 7.53
CA GLN A 54 7.92 -17.53 6.64
C GLN A 54 7.53 -17.27 5.19
N ILE A 55 8.53 -16.89 4.39
CA ILE A 55 8.41 -16.69 2.94
C ILE A 55 8.72 -18.01 2.23
N VAL A 56 7.83 -18.43 1.34
CA VAL A 56 8.01 -19.61 0.50
C VAL A 56 8.46 -19.20 -0.90
N ALA A 57 9.72 -19.52 -1.21
CA ALA A 57 10.34 -19.25 -2.50
C ALA A 57 9.72 -20.07 -3.66
N GLY A 58 9.97 -19.63 -4.89
CA GLY A 58 9.53 -20.30 -6.12
C GLY A 58 8.08 -20.04 -6.49
N ARG A 59 7.46 -19.03 -5.86
CA ARG A 59 6.01 -18.74 -5.95
C ARG A 59 5.70 -17.35 -6.50
N THR A 60 6.65 -16.71 -7.19
CA THR A 60 6.39 -15.46 -7.93
C THR A 60 5.39 -15.71 -9.07
N PRO A 61 4.51 -14.75 -9.39
CA PRO A 61 3.56 -14.91 -10.48
C PRO A 61 4.27 -14.96 -11.85
N LYS A 62 3.63 -15.67 -12.78
CA LYS A 62 4.04 -15.70 -14.19
C LYS A 62 3.73 -14.37 -14.87
N ALA A 63 4.41 -14.09 -15.98
CA ALA A 63 4.15 -12.90 -16.78
C ALA A 63 2.69 -12.88 -17.29
N GLY A 64 2.08 -11.70 -17.25
CA GLY A 64 0.72 -11.43 -17.70
C GLY A 64 0.46 -9.93 -17.75
N SER A 65 -0.66 -9.50 -18.31
CA SER A 65 -1.04 -8.08 -18.31
C SER A 65 -1.54 -7.59 -16.95
N ILE A 66 -2.09 -8.50 -16.14
CA ILE A 66 -2.49 -8.25 -14.76
C ILE A 66 -1.94 -9.39 -13.92
N VAL A 67 -1.14 -9.07 -12.92
CA VAL A 67 -0.55 -10.04 -12.00
C VAL A 67 -0.82 -9.62 -10.56
N LEU A 68 -1.07 -10.62 -9.72
CA LEU A 68 -1.23 -10.44 -8.28
C LEU A 68 -0.07 -11.14 -7.58
N MET A 69 0.38 -10.56 -6.48
CA MET A 69 1.55 -11.04 -5.75
C MET A 69 1.30 -10.88 -4.25
N GLN A 70 1.59 -11.93 -3.48
CA GLN A 70 1.57 -11.85 -2.03
C GLN A 70 2.94 -11.44 -1.51
N ALA A 71 3.04 -10.32 -0.81
CA ALA A 71 4.28 -9.86 -0.20
C ALA A 71 4.01 -9.07 1.08
N ASP A 72 4.93 -9.17 2.04
CA ASP A 72 5.02 -8.29 3.20
C ASP A 72 6.19 -7.33 2.97
N VAL A 73 5.88 -6.07 2.72
CA VAL A 73 6.86 -5.04 2.37
C VAL A 73 7.79 -4.67 3.52
N LEU A 74 7.48 -5.05 4.76
CA LEU A 74 8.36 -4.85 5.91
C LEU A 74 9.42 -5.96 6.06
N ARG A 75 9.28 -7.06 5.31
CA ARG A 75 10.15 -8.22 5.42
C ARG A 75 11.05 -8.32 4.18
N PRO A 76 12.37 -8.55 4.35
CA PRO A 76 13.25 -8.84 3.23
C PRO A 76 12.77 -10.07 2.44
N ASP A 77 12.59 -9.91 1.13
CA ASP A 77 12.20 -10.97 0.22
C ASP A 77 12.94 -10.79 -1.11
N ASP A 78 14.16 -11.31 -1.18
CA ASP A 78 15.05 -11.20 -2.36
C ASP A 78 14.36 -11.68 -3.65
N GLU A 79 13.48 -12.69 -3.57
CA GLU A 79 12.79 -13.22 -4.75
C GLU A 79 11.74 -12.23 -5.25
N PHE A 80 10.95 -11.66 -4.34
CA PHE A 80 9.99 -10.60 -4.66
C PHE A 80 10.70 -9.36 -5.20
N GLU A 81 11.73 -8.88 -4.52
CA GLU A 81 12.50 -7.69 -4.91
C GLU A 81 13.13 -7.86 -6.29
N ALA A 82 13.78 -9.00 -6.54
CA ALA A 82 14.33 -9.30 -7.86
C ALA A 82 13.25 -9.44 -8.93
N TRP A 83 12.06 -9.93 -8.57
CA TRP A 83 10.94 -10.10 -9.51
C TRP A 83 10.33 -8.75 -9.90
N ILE A 84 10.04 -7.87 -8.94
CA ILE A 84 9.39 -6.58 -9.20
C ILE A 84 10.34 -5.62 -9.93
N VAL A 85 11.63 -5.64 -9.59
CA VAL A 85 12.65 -4.84 -10.30
C VAL A 85 12.79 -5.26 -11.76
N LYS A 86 12.55 -6.53 -12.11
CA LYS A 86 12.54 -6.98 -13.52
C LYS A 86 11.35 -6.45 -14.32
N GLN A 87 10.27 -6.03 -13.64
CA GLN A 87 9.08 -5.47 -14.29
C GLN A 87 9.21 -3.96 -14.59
N ARG A 88 10.25 -3.31 -14.05
CA ARG A 88 10.48 -1.87 -14.21
C ARG A 88 10.73 -1.50 -15.69
N PRO A 89 10.45 -0.25 -16.08
CA PRO A 89 9.95 0.84 -15.23
C PRO A 89 8.42 0.88 -15.12
N PHE A 90 7.91 1.38 -13.99
CA PHE A 90 6.48 1.64 -13.78
C PHE A 90 6.15 3.12 -13.96
N ASP A 91 5.16 3.42 -14.80
CA ASP A 91 4.68 4.79 -15.03
C ASP A 91 3.81 5.33 -13.89
N ALA A 92 3.23 4.43 -13.11
CA ALA A 92 2.44 4.79 -11.95
C ALA A 92 2.52 3.73 -10.86
N VAL A 93 2.53 4.17 -9.60
CA VAL A 93 2.37 3.31 -8.43
C VAL A 93 1.28 3.89 -7.55
N THR A 94 0.38 3.04 -7.07
CA THR A 94 -0.68 3.43 -6.14
C THR A 94 -0.46 2.78 -4.78
N PHE A 95 -0.45 3.60 -3.73
CA PHE A 95 -0.48 3.16 -2.35
C PHE A 95 -1.91 3.29 -1.84
N TRP A 96 -2.52 2.16 -1.50
CA TRP A 96 -3.94 2.12 -1.18
C TRP A 96 -4.16 1.59 0.23
N PHE A 97 -4.53 2.49 1.14
CA PHE A 97 -4.96 2.17 2.50
C PHE A 97 -4.07 1.14 3.22
N THR A 98 -2.86 1.54 3.64
CA THR A 98 -2.04 0.78 4.59
C THR A 98 -2.77 0.69 5.93
N GLY A 99 -3.66 -0.29 6.04
CA GLY A 99 -4.44 -0.59 7.23
C GLY A 99 -3.59 -1.29 8.27
N ILE A 100 -3.99 -1.16 9.53
CA ILE A 100 -3.33 -1.84 10.64
C ILE A 100 -4.27 -2.92 11.14
N HIS A 101 -3.79 -4.16 11.19
CA HIS A 101 -4.51 -5.26 11.79
C HIS A 101 -4.01 -5.47 13.23
N PRO A 102 -4.86 -5.46 14.28
CA PRO A 102 -4.43 -5.58 15.67
C PRO A 102 -3.62 -6.85 15.98
N GLY A 103 -3.77 -7.91 15.17
CA GLY A 103 -2.96 -9.12 15.27
C GLY A 103 -1.45 -8.88 15.05
N ARG A 104 -1.07 -7.80 14.35
CA ARG A 104 0.32 -7.47 14.03
C ARG A 104 1.20 -7.20 15.24
N GLN A 105 0.61 -6.76 16.35
CA GLN A 105 1.37 -6.56 17.59
C GLN A 105 2.08 -7.84 18.10
N TYR A 106 1.66 -9.01 17.61
CA TYR A 106 2.25 -10.30 17.95
C TYR A 106 3.24 -10.82 16.89
N ASP A 107 3.42 -10.09 15.80
CA ASP A 107 4.39 -10.43 14.77
C ASP A 107 5.81 -10.10 15.26
N ASN A 108 6.75 -11.03 15.13
CA ASN A 108 8.14 -10.81 15.55
C ASN A 108 8.80 -9.63 14.83
N ILE A 109 8.47 -9.36 13.56
CA ILE A 109 9.06 -8.23 12.82
C ILE A 109 8.73 -6.88 13.47
N ILE A 110 7.55 -6.76 14.09
CA ILE A 110 7.12 -5.55 14.81
C ILE A 110 7.99 -5.34 16.05
N SER A 111 8.36 -6.42 16.75
CA SER A 111 9.27 -6.36 17.88
C SER A 111 10.71 -6.02 17.46
N GLU A 112 11.19 -6.64 16.37
CA GLU A 112 12.53 -6.41 15.81
C GLU A 112 12.73 -4.96 15.34
N LEU A 113 11.70 -4.38 14.71
CA LEU A 113 11.69 -2.98 14.28
C LEU A 113 11.37 -1.99 15.41
N ALA A 114 11.21 -2.46 16.66
CA ALA A 114 10.83 -1.67 17.82
C ALA A 114 9.57 -0.80 17.58
N ILE A 115 8.61 -1.33 16.84
CA ILE A 115 7.36 -0.65 16.52
C ILE A 115 6.43 -0.74 17.74
N THR A 116 6.22 0.40 18.39
CA THR A 116 5.49 0.49 19.67
C THR A 116 4.06 1.04 19.55
N SER A 117 3.66 1.44 18.35
CA SER A 117 2.33 2.00 18.12
C SER A 117 1.83 1.71 16.70
N ASP A 118 0.51 1.72 16.55
CA ASP A 118 -0.19 1.67 15.27
C ASP A 118 0.33 2.74 14.29
N MET A 119 0.54 3.97 14.78
CA MET A 119 1.09 5.06 13.98
C MET A 119 2.49 4.73 13.45
N HIS A 120 3.38 4.21 14.30
CA HIS A 120 4.73 3.80 13.88
C HIS A 120 4.68 2.64 12.88
N HIS A 121 3.76 1.70 13.05
CA HIS A 121 3.58 0.59 12.12
C HIS A 121 3.16 1.08 10.73
N ARG A 122 2.18 2.01 10.67
CA ARG A 122 1.77 2.62 9.41
C ARG A 122 2.92 3.37 8.75
N MET A 123 3.65 4.18 9.50
CA MET A 123 4.82 4.92 8.96
C MET A 123 5.88 3.98 8.41
N ALA A 124 6.18 2.87 9.10
CA ALA A 124 7.13 1.88 8.60
C ALA A 124 6.68 1.26 7.27
N ASN A 125 5.39 0.91 7.14
CA ASN A 125 4.84 0.41 5.88
C ASN A 125 4.91 1.47 4.78
N ASP A 126 4.49 2.70 5.08
CA ASP A 126 4.48 3.80 4.11
C ASP A 126 5.91 4.07 3.59
N LEU A 127 6.92 4.07 4.47
CA LEU A 127 8.33 4.22 4.08
C LEU A 127 8.84 3.04 3.25
N ALA A 128 8.58 1.79 3.65
CA ALA A 128 9.02 0.62 2.89
C ALA A 128 8.41 0.59 1.49
N VAL A 129 7.16 1.01 1.37
CA VAL A 129 6.43 1.10 0.10
C VAL A 129 6.95 2.26 -0.76
N LEU A 130 7.31 3.40 -0.16
CA LEU A 130 8.00 4.51 -0.82
C LEU A 130 9.37 4.07 -1.37
N ASP A 131 10.16 3.36 -0.58
CA ASP A 131 11.47 2.82 -0.96
C ASP A 131 11.35 1.85 -2.14
N LEU A 132 10.41 0.91 -2.07
CA LEU A 132 10.11 0.01 -3.18
C LEU A 132 9.72 0.79 -4.44
N ALA A 133 8.84 1.79 -4.32
CA ALA A 133 8.39 2.57 -5.46
C ALA A 133 9.55 3.35 -6.11
N GLY A 134 10.43 3.96 -5.29
CA GLY A 134 11.63 4.64 -5.76
C GLY A 134 12.58 3.76 -6.57
N ALA A 135 12.63 2.46 -6.29
CA ALA A 135 13.45 1.51 -7.03
C ALA A 135 12.87 1.11 -8.41
N ILE A 136 11.56 1.30 -8.64
CA ILE A 136 10.86 0.73 -9.80
C ILE A 136 10.22 1.79 -10.72
N PHE A 137 10.16 3.06 -10.32
CA PHE A 137 9.55 4.13 -11.10
C PHE A 137 10.25 4.41 -12.44
N SER A 138 9.47 4.83 -13.44
CA SER A 138 9.99 5.57 -14.59
C SER A 138 10.31 7.02 -14.21
N PRO A 139 11.32 7.66 -14.85
CA PRO A 139 11.50 9.09 -14.78
C PRO A 139 10.21 9.85 -15.10
N GLY A 140 9.80 10.78 -14.23
CA GLY A 140 8.54 11.52 -14.40
C GLY A 140 7.26 10.73 -14.11
N GLY A 141 7.38 9.54 -13.49
CA GLY A 141 6.27 8.68 -13.11
C GLY A 141 5.30 9.32 -12.11
N ILE A 142 4.19 8.64 -11.85
CA ILE A 142 3.11 9.11 -11.00
C ILE A 142 3.02 8.28 -9.72
N LEU A 143 3.08 8.96 -8.58
CA LEU A 143 2.74 8.36 -7.30
C LEU A 143 1.32 8.77 -6.91
N HIS A 144 0.46 7.79 -6.65
CA HIS A 144 -0.88 8.01 -6.17
C HIS A 144 -1.03 7.44 -4.75
N ILE A 145 -1.38 8.29 -3.79
CA ILE A 145 -1.56 7.92 -2.39
C ILE A 145 -3.04 8.06 -2.04
N ALA A 146 -3.65 6.93 -1.68
CA ALA A 146 -5.03 6.84 -1.22
C ALA A 146 -5.05 6.51 0.27
N GLN A 147 -5.48 7.48 1.09
CA GLN A 147 -5.45 7.39 2.56
C GLN A 147 -6.83 7.61 3.17
N ARG A 148 -7.08 6.97 4.32
CA ARG A 148 -8.28 7.21 5.14
C ARG A 148 -7.96 8.32 6.13
N ALA A 149 -8.93 9.22 6.34
CA ALA A 149 -8.84 10.23 7.37
C ALA A 149 -10.17 10.42 8.07
N ILE A 150 -10.11 10.81 9.35
CA ILE A 150 -11.27 11.19 10.14
C ILE A 150 -11.04 12.59 10.66
N ALA A 151 -12.01 13.47 10.42
CA ALA A 151 -11.99 14.80 11.00
C ALA A 151 -13.38 15.37 11.15
N SER A 152 -13.49 16.36 12.03
CA SER A 152 -14.68 17.19 12.18
C SER A 152 -14.87 18.18 11.03
N ARG A 153 -13.83 18.45 10.21
CA ARG A 153 -13.87 19.38 9.08
C ARG A 153 -12.90 18.97 7.97
N GLU A 154 -13.35 19.05 6.72
CA GLU A 154 -12.56 18.75 5.51
C GLU A 154 -11.23 19.51 5.45
N ILE A 155 -11.23 20.80 5.78
CA ILE A 155 -10.02 21.64 5.68
C ILE A 155 -8.86 21.10 6.52
N ARG A 156 -9.16 20.53 7.70
CA ARG A 156 -8.13 19.95 8.58
C ARG A 156 -7.54 18.68 7.99
N VAL A 157 -8.35 17.90 7.28
CA VAL A 157 -7.91 16.69 6.58
C VAL A 157 -6.92 17.08 5.48
N ARG A 158 -7.26 18.07 4.66
CA ARG A 158 -6.38 18.54 3.57
C ARG A 158 -5.05 19.07 4.10
N THR A 159 -5.06 19.95 5.11
CA THR A 159 -3.83 20.52 5.66
C THR A 159 -2.93 19.44 6.28
N SER A 160 -3.48 18.58 7.13
CA SER A 160 -2.71 17.50 7.77
C SER A 160 -2.11 16.53 6.75
N THR A 161 -2.86 16.20 5.70
CA THR A 161 -2.37 15.30 4.63
C THR A 161 -1.24 15.95 3.84
N VAL A 162 -1.37 17.23 3.50
CA VAL A 162 -0.28 17.95 2.81
C VAL A 162 0.97 18.00 3.68
N ASP A 163 0.84 18.21 4.99
CA ASP A 163 1.98 18.26 5.90
C ASP A 163 2.62 16.87 6.10
N GLU A 164 1.81 15.81 6.24
CA GLU A 164 2.28 14.42 6.31
C GLU A 164 3.00 14.02 5.02
N LEU A 165 2.42 14.33 3.86
CA LEU A 165 3.06 14.10 2.58
C LEU A 165 4.38 14.86 2.50
N LYS A 166 4.42 16.17 2.81
CA LYS A 166 5.68 16.93 2.81
C LYS A 166 6.76 16.27 3.68
N ALA A 167 6.41 15.80 4.87
CA ALA A 167 7.36 15.14 5.76
C ALA A 167 7.86 13.80 5.20
N LEU A 168 6.95 12.97 4.67
CA LEU A 168 7.31 11.71 4.00
C LEU A 168 8.21 11.95 2.77
N LEU A 169 8.00 13.07 2.08
CA LEU A 169 8.68 13.40 0.83
C LEU A 169 10.02 14.12 1.04
N GLU A 170 10.19 14.87 2.12
CA GLU A 170 11.48 15.50 2.47
C GLU A 170 12.57 14.44 2.73
N HIS A 171 12.17 13.26 3.18
CA HIS A 171 13.06 12.13 3.46
C HIS A 171 12.89 10.96 2.50
N GLY A 172 12.06 11.12 1.46
CA GLY A 172 11.71 10.06 0.51
C GLY A 172 12.79 9.81 -0.54
N PRO A 173 12.74 8.65 -1.23
CA PRO A 173 13.75 8.24 -2.20
C PRO A 173 13.65 8.96 -3.57
N PHE A 174 12.63 9.79 -3.77
CA PHE A 174 12.43 10.55 -5.01
C PHE A 174 11.97 11.98 -4.74
N ARG A 175 12.20 12.84 -5.73
CA ARG A 175 11.76 14.23 -5.70
C ARG A 175 10.43 14.38 -6.43
N ILE A 176 9.59 15.29 -5.93
CA ILE A 176 8.30 15.60 -6.54
C ILE A 176 8.41 16.91 -7.29
N ALA A 177 7.99 16.87 -8.55
CA ALA A 177 7.83 18.06 -9.35
C ALA A 177 6.59 18.86 -8.89
N GLU A 178 5.45 18.17 -8.67
CA GLU A 178 4.20 18.81 -8.27
C GLU A 178 3.19 17.85 -7.63
N ILE A 179 2.26 18.42 -6.84
CA ILE A 179 0.99 17.78 -6.48
C ILE A 179 0.02 18.05 -7.63
N ALA A 180 -0.21 17.04 -8.47
CA ALA A 180 -1.02 17.16 -9.68
C ALA A 180 -2.53 17.20 -9.39
N ASP A 181 -2.98 16.45 -8.37
CA ASP A 181 -4.37 16.49 -7.90
C ASP A 181 -4.47 16.08 -6.42
N MET A 182 -5.47 16.61 -5.73
CA MET A 182 -5.86 16.16 -4.38
C MET A 182 -7.38 16.23 -4.23
N SER A 183 -8.00 15.06 -4.25
CA SER A 183 -9.44 14.88 -4.13
C SER A 183 -9.82 14.28 -2.79
N LEU A 184 -10.93 14.77 -2.20
CA LEU A 184 -11.52 14.21 -0.98
C LEU A 184 -12.88 13.63 -1.30
N PHE A 185 -13.14 12.43 -0.78
CA PHE A 185 -14.40 11.72 -0.91
C PHE A 185 -14.90 11.34 0.47
N GLU A 186 -16.15 11.64 0.78
CA GLU A 186 -16.77 11.05 1.97
C GLU A 186 -16.86 9.54 1.80
N TYR A 187 -16.58 8.81 2.87
CA TYR A 187 -16.49 7.37 2.87
C TYR A 187 -17.18 6.80 4.10
N SER A 188 -17.90 5.70 3.90
CA SER A 188 -18.53 4.92 4.95
C SER A 188 -18.07 3.47 4.81
N GLU A 189 -17.58 2.88 5.90
CA GLU A 189 -17.24 1.44 5.89
C GLU A 189 -18.51 0.61 5.63
N PRO A 190 -18.42 -0.44 4.78
CA PRO A 190 -19.50 -1.40 4.64
C PRO A 190 -19.87 -2.00 6.01
N THR A 191 -21.17 -2.06 6.33
CA THR A 191 -21.65 -2.48 7.65
C THR A 191 -21.63 -3.98 7.90
N LEU A 192 -21.27 -4.79 6.89
CA LEU A 192 -21.28 -6.26 6.91
C LEU A 192 -19.84 -6.79 6.84
N GLY A 193 -19.35 -7.41 7.91
CA GLY A 193 -18.04 -8.08 7.98
C GLY A 193 -17.22 -7.77 9.26
N PRO A 194 -16.05 -8.41 9.46
CA PRO A 194 -15.09 -8.05 10.50
C PRO A 194 -14.67 -6.59 10.32
N ARG A 195 -14.81 -5.78 11.38
CA ARG A 195 -14.55 -4.34 11.34
C ARG A 195 -13.12 -4.04 11.76
N ILE A 196 -12.44 -3.17 11.02
CA ILE A 196 -11.38 -2.33 11.61
C ILE A 196 -12.11 -1.09 12.13
N GLY A 197 -12.61 -1.17 13.37
CA GLY A 197 -13.42 -0.12 13.94
C GLY A 197 -12.62 1.18 14.05
N VAL A 198 -13.07 2.23 13.38
CA VAL A 198 -12.61 3.59 13.65
C VAL A 198 -13.75 4.35 14.33
N PRO A 199 -13.59 4.81 15.59
CA PRO A 199 -14.68 5.46 16.33
C PRO A 199 -15.01 6.83 15.73
N SER A 200 -16.30 7.12 15.52
CA SER A 200 -16.76 8.39 14.96
C SER A 200 -18.07 8.89 15.59
N GLU A 201 -18.02 9.35 16.84
CA GLU A 201 -19.06 10.29 17.29
C GLU A 201 -18.64 11.71 16.87
N GLY A 202 -19.44 12.34 15.99
CA GLY A 202 -19.26 13.74 15.58
C GLY A 202 -18.18 14.03 14.52
N ASN A 203 -17.54 13.00 13.94
CA ASN A 203 -16.57 13.14 12.86
C ASN A 203 -17.03 12.43 11.59
N SER A 204 -16.72 13.01 10.42
CA SER A 204 -16.89 12.36 9.13
C SER A 204 -15.63 11.58 8.75
N SER A 205 -15.83 10.46 8.05
CA SER A 205 -14.74 9.66 7.47
C SER A 205 -14.56 10.04 6.00
N TYR A 206 -13.30 10.20 5.61
CA TYR A 206 -12.91 10.60 4.26
C TYR A 206 -11.90 9.63 3.68
N VAL A 207 -11.94 9.49 2.37
CA VAL A 207 -10.86 8.97 1.55
C VAL A 207 -10.23 10.15 0.83
N ILE A 208 -8.91 10.24 0.94
CA ILE A 208 -8.10 11.25 0.27
C ILE A 208 -7.35 10.57 -0.85
N SER A 209 -7.45 11.12 -2.04
CA SER A 209 -6.73 10.67 -3.24
C SER A 209 -5.77 11.78 -3.63
N THR A 210 -4.48 11.56 -3.41
CA THR A 210 -3.44 12.53 -3.79
C THR A 210 -2.59 11.97 -4.92
N ILE A 211 -2.46 12.72 -6.00
CA ILE A 211 -1.66 12.38 -7.17
C ILE A 211 -0.44 13.30 -7.21
N LEU A 212 0.73 12.70 -7.25
CA LEU A 212 2.03 13.36 -7.22
C LEU A 212 2.77 13.01 -8.51
N ARG A 213 3.34 14.02 -9.18
CA ARG A 213 4.22 13.82 -10.33
C ARG A 213 5.67 13.89 -9.86
N LEU A 214 6.45 12.87 -10.19
CA LEU A 214 7.86 12.81 -9.81
C LEU A 214 8.72 13.64 -10.75
N GLU A 215 9.89 14.07 -10.28
CA GLU A 215 10.93 14.61 -11.17
C GLU A 215 11.48 13.50 -12.09
N GLY A 216 11.99 13.89 -13.26
CA GLY A 216 12.59 13.00 -14.26
C GLY A 216 14.11 13.07 -14.28
#